data_AF-A0A148N5U4-F1
#
_entry.id   AF-A0A148N5U4-F1
#
_cell.length_a   1.000
_cell.length_b   1.000
_cell.length_c   1.000
_cell.angle_alpha   90.00
_cell.angle_beta   90.00
_cell.angle_gamma   90.00
#
_symmetry.space_group_name_H-M   'P 1'
#
loop_
_entity.id
_entity.type
_entity.pdbx_description
1 polymer ?
#
loop_
_entity_poly.entity_id
_entity_poly.type
_entity_poly.pdbx_seq_one_letter_code
_entity_poly.pdbx_strand_id
1 'polypeptide(L)'
;MTGWLAQKIDQTQTLFVSLLRIWTIPIVLLLSLASGFTTYYGMSHFITPWIALIITVAIQSIIVICSLELASIRWKANRGRFLSVAASLAISLAASISFSYFKFYEVANQEAIYLGRLENVRHKIQAYLEDVQSAKAALIQSQQARLSKAEEDAQAAYFGTHPEISPRYRGKVGKGPFWRHYNEIIQQQKAKLEVLRQKLTPLDQKINVLQTALNRLDGASVEQKSYQAMLEALQQVHLHINRVITEFGGEPLPEPAISTHAQLTEKIRPSFAMWHNFSLFAFLCAAMVDLFTVLLSYRLELSAPAPLSKDEQELSLKLLSHFHDYRINENDELELVIEKSELERARRYSDWPRLFAVGLLLKRGLLRKVDKRTVEFSPGLYSLMAEQMSDQLKSLQKQRQPKTKPESAETTEQSHG
;
A
#
# COMPACT_ATOMS: atom_id res chain seq x y z
N MET A 1 -16.96 47.02 -16.74
CA MET A 1 -17.40 46.02 -15.74
C MET A 1 -16.38 44.89 -15.50
N THR A 2 -15.65 44.41 -16.52
CA THR A 2 -14.74 43.24 -16.41
C THR A 2 -13.64 43.34 -15.34
N GLY A 3 -13.02 44.51 -15.14
CA GLY A 3 -11.85 44.67 -14.26
C GLY A 3 -12.05 44.30 -12.78
N TRP A 4 -13.25 44.50 -12.23
CA TRP A 4 -13.52 44.21 -10.80
C TRP A 4 -13.57 42.71 -10.50
N LEU A 5 -14.12 41.91 -11.45
CA LEU A 5 -14.09 40.45 -11.33
C LEU A 5 -12.67 39.92 -11.47
N ALA A 6 -11.88 40.45 -12.42
CA ALA A 6 -10.47 40.09 -12.56
C ALA A 6 -9.66 40.40 -11.29
N GLN A 7 -9.80 41.61 -10.72
CA GLN A 7 -9.15 41.96 -9.45
C GLN A 7 -9.58 41.07 -8.27
N LYS A 8 -10.87 40.68 -8.20
CA LYS A 8 -11.32 39.76 -7.14
C LYS A 8 -10.77 38.35 -7.31
N ILE A 9 -10.66 37.85 -8.55
CA ILE A 9 -10.07 36.53 -8.83
C ILE A 9 -8.56 36.54 -8.50
N ASP A 10 -7.85 37.61 -8.86
CA ASP A 10 -6.42 37.76 -8.53
C ASP A 10 -6.20 37.90 -7.00
N GLN A 11 -7.07 38.63 -6.30
CA GLN A 11 -7.07 38.70 -4.84
C GLN A 11 -7.37 37.34 -4.17
N THR A 12 -8.37 36.58 -4.63
CA THR A 12 -8.63 35.25 -4.06
C THR A 12 -7.53 34.25 -4.42
N GLN A 13 -6.93 34.35 -5.60
CA GLN A 13 -5.79 33.51 -6.02
C GLN A 13 -4.53 33.81 -5.19
N THR A 14 -4.19 35.08 -4.97
CA THR A 14 -3.03 35.48 -4.13
C THR A 14 -3.26 35.15 -2.64
N LEU A 15 -4.48 35.34 -2.12
CA LEU A 15 -4.85 34.88 -0.78
C LEU A 15 -4.81 33.34 -0.67
N PHE A 16 -5.28 32.60 -1.67
CA PHE A 16 -5.23 31.14 -1.68
C PHE A 16 -3.78 30.63 -1.75
N VAL A 17 -2.92 31.21 -2.60
CA VAL A 17 -1.51 30.82 -2.72
C VAL A 17 -0.72 31.12 -1.44
N SER A 18 -0.96 32.28 -0.81
CA SER A 18 -0.30 32.64 0.45
C SER A 18 -0.81 31.80 1.63
N LEU A 19 -2.13 31.55 1.74
CA LEU A 19 -2.70 30.65 2.73
C LEU A 19 -2.17 29.21 2.56
N LEU A 20 -2.25 28.66 1.35
CA LEU A 20 -1.79 27.30 1.03
C LEU A 20 -0.32 27.14 1.44
N ARG A 21 0.54 28.14 1.17
CA ARG A 21 1.94 28.12 1.60
C ARG A 21 2.13 28.10 3.12
N ILE A 22 1.37 28.89 3.88
CA ILE A 22 1.41 28.86 5.36
C ILE A 22 1.05 27.45 5.84
N TRP A 23 0.09 26.80 5.17
CA TRP A 23 -0.31 25.42 5.43
C TRP A 23 0.65 24.36 4.86
N THR A 24 1.49 24.65 3.85
CA THR A 24 2.42 23.66 3.28
C THR A 24 3.40 23.12 4.33
N ILE A 25 3.86 23.94 5.28
CA ILE A 25 4.78 23.50 6.34
C ILE A 25 4.12 22.44 7.25
N PRO A 26 2.96 22.70 7.92
CA PRO A 26 2.29 21.66 8.71
C PRO A 26 1.77 20.50 7.85
N ILE A 27 1.39 20.70 6.59
CA ILE A 27 1.02 19.60 5.68
C ILE A 27 2.21 18.68 5.40
N VAL A 28 3.41 19.21 5.11
CA VAL A 28 4.62 18.39 4.91
C VAL A 28 4.99 17.63 6.18
N LEU A 29 4.89 18.26 7.36
CA LEU A 29 5.14 17.60 8.64
C LEU A 29 4.13 16.48 8.92
N LEU A 30 2.84 16.70 8.64
CA LEU A 30 1.79 15.68 8.79
C LEU A 30 1.93 14.53 7.79
N LEU A 31 2.30 14.81 6.53
CA LEU A 31 2.55 13.79 5.51
C LEU A 31 3.79 12.96 5.82
N SER A 32 4.89 13.59 6.27
CA SER A 32 6.10 12.88 6.70
C SER A 32 5.86 12.04 7.96
N LEU A 33 5.02 12.52 8.88
CA LEU A 33 4.60 11.73 10.05
C LEU A 33 3.68 10.56 9.67
N ALA A 34 2.80 10.72 8.67
CA ALA A 34 1.94 9.65 8.16
C ALA A 34 2.71 8.60 7.34
N SER A 35 3.63 9.04 6.48
CA SER A 35 4.55 8.13 5.78
C SER A 35 5.44 7.40 6.78
N GLY A 36 6.07 8.14 7.69
CA GLY A 36 6.85 7.59 8.80
C GLY A 36 6.08 6.55 9.60
N PHE A 37 4.81 6.79 9.94
CA PHE A 37 3.94 5.80 10.59
C PHE A 37 3.84 4.51 9.74
N THR A 38 3.51 4.60 8.44
CA THR A 38 3.40 3.40 7.58
C THR A 38 4.73 2.67 7.38
N THR A 39 5.85 3.40 7.22
CA THR A 39 7.20 2.85 7.13
C THR A 39 7.61 2.14 8.42
N TYR A 40 7.37 2.77 9.58
CA TYR A 40 7.64 2.22 10.90
C TYR A 40 6.89 0.90 11.12
N TYR A 41 5.59 0.86 10.84
CA TYR A 41 4.81 -0.37 10.99
C TYR A 41 5.35 -1.48 10.08
N GLY A 42 5.59 -1.19 8.80
CA GLY A 42 6.18 -2.15 7.86
C GLY A 42 7.54 -2.70 8.31
N MET A 43 8.42 -1.85 8.83
CA MET A 43 9.74 -2.22 9.32
C MET A 43 9.70 -2.97 10.67
N SER A 44 8.74 -2.65 11.54
CA SER A 44 8.58 -3.28 12.88
C SER A 44 8.25 -4.77 12.85
N HIS A 45 7.86 -5.31 11.69
CA HIS A 45 7.68 -6.75 11.47
C HIS A 45 9.01 -7.51 11.28
N PHE A 46 10.09 -6.81 10.91
CA PHE A 46 11.40 -7.40 10.61
C PHE A 46 12.47 -7.09 11.67
N ILE A 47 12.35 -5.96 12.37
CA ILE A 47 13.34 -5.45 13.33
C ILE A 47 12.62 -5.02 14.61
N THR A 48 13.31 -5.07 15.76
CA THR A 48 12.77 -4.59 17.04
C THR A 48 12.20 -3.16 16.94
N PRO A 49 11.01 -2.87 17.50
CA PRO A 49 10.30 -1.63 17.24
C PRO A 49 11.10 -0.35 17.52
N TRP A 50 11.92 -0.32 18.58
CA TRP A 50 12.71 0.88 18.91
C TRP A 50 13.79 1.19 17.86
N ILE A 51 14.37 0.18 17.21
CA ILE A 51 15.31 0.38 16.09
C ILE A 51 14.54 0.85 14.86
N ALA A 52 13.40 0.22 14.56
CA ALA A 52 12.54 0.60 13.45
C ALA A 52 12.10 2.08 13.55
N LEU A 53 11.82 2.58 14.76
CA LEU A 53 11.49 3.99 15.00
C LEU A 53 12.66 4.92 14.64
N ILE A 54 13.87 4.62 15.12
CA ILE A 54 15.07 5.44 14.87
C ILE A 54 15.40 5.48 13.36
N ILE A 55 15.38 4.33 12.68
CA ILE A 55 15.65 4.25 11.24
C ILE A 55 14.57 5.01 10.46
N THR A 56 13.30 4.89 10.85
CA THR A 56 12.19 5.63 10.22
C THR A 56 12.38 7.15 10.32
N VAL A 57 12.70 7.66 11.51
CA VAL A 57 12.96 9.10 11.73
C VAL A 57 14.15 9.56 10.87
N ALA A 58 15.19 8.76 10.74
CA ALA A 58 16.32 9.06 9.87
C ALA A 58 15.93 9.10 8.38
N ILE A 59 15.20 8.09 7.87
CA ILE A 59 14.72 8.03 6.49
C ILE A 59 13.85 9.25 6.15
N GLN A 60 12.85 9.56 6.98
CA GLN A 60 11.94 10.69 6.78
C GLN A 60 12.70 12.03 6.82
N SER A 61 13.66 12.17 7.73
CA SER A 61 14.51 13.38 7.81
C SER A 61 15.36 13.55 6.55
N ILE A 62 15.95 12.46 6.01
CA ILE A 62 16.73 12.50 4.77
C ILE A 62 15.83 12.84 3.57
N ILE A 63 14.61 12.29 3.48
CA ILE A 63 13.65 12.62 2.42
C ILE A 63 13.35 14.13 2.40
N VAL A 64 13.03 14.73 3.56
CA VAL A 64 12.72 16.17 3.64
C VAL A 64 13.96 17.03 3.34
N ILE A 65 15.10 16.72 3.97
CA ILE A 65 16.34 17.50 3.80
C ILE A 65 16.84 17.45 2.35
N CYS A 66 16.91 16.26 1.74
CA CYS A 66 17.36 16.13 0.35
C CYS A 66 16.34 16.67 -0.66
N SER A 67 15.04 16.68 -0.36
CA SER A 67 14.03 17.33 -1.23
C SER A 67 14.17 18.86 -1.26
N LEU A 68 14.55 19.47 -0.13
CA LEU A 68 14.89 20.90 -0.05
C LEU A 68 16.24 21.18 -0.72
N GLU A 69 17.29 20.45 -0.37
CA GLU A 69 18.63 20.64 -0.94
C GLU A 69 18.63 20.48 -2.48
N LEU A 70 17.85 19.55 -3.04
CA LEU A 70 17.70 19.36 -4.48
C LEU A 70 16.88 20.49 -5.16
N ALA A 71 16.08 21.26 -4.42
CA ALA A 71 15.41 22.46 -4.90
C ALA A 71 16.34 23.70 -4.96
N SER A 72 17.41 23.70 -4.16
CA SER A 72 18.41 24.78 -4.14
C SER A 72 19.57 24.54 -5.13
N ILE A 73 19.98 23.28 -5.36
CA ILE A 73 21.08 22.95 -6.27
C ILE A 73 20.64 23.00 -7.74
N ARG A 74 21.31 23.85 -8.53
CA ARG A 74 21.22 23.84 -9.99
C ARG A 74 22.06 22.73 -10.61
N TRP A 75 21.45 21.89 -11.44
CA TRP A 75 22.12 20.80 -12.16
C TRP A 75 23.36 21.26 -12.94
N LYS A 76 23.28 22.38 -13.69
CA LYS A 76 24.40 22.90 -14.49
C LYS A 76 25.66 23.12 -13.64
N ALA A 77 25.55 23.95 -12.60
CA ALA A 77 26.67 24.43 -11.79
C ALA A 77 27.23 23.42 -10.77
N ASN A 78 26.46 22.42 -10.31
CA ASN A 78 27.00 21.42 -9.38
C ASN A 78 26.41 20.01 -9.59
N ARG A 79 26.72 19.41 -10.75
CA ARG A 79 26.32 18.03 -11.11
C ARG A 79 26.71 17.00 -10.05
N GLY A 80 27.90 17.12 -9.45
CA GLY A 80 28.40 16.17 -8.46
C GLY A 80 27.55 16.14 -7.19
N ARG A 81 27.32 17.30 -6.56
CA ARG A 81 26.47 17.41 -5.37
C ARG A 81 25.01 17.09 -5.68
N PHE A 82 24.50 17.51 -6.85
CA PHE A 82 23.15 17.14 -7.27
C PHE A 82 22.99 15.63 -7.36
N LEU A 83 23.92 14.92 -8.01
CA LEU A 83 23.86 13.46 -8.14
C LEU A 83 23.94 12.74 -6.79
N SER A 84 24.78 13.20 -5.84
CA SER A 84 24.84 12.58 -4.51
C SER A 84 23.55 12.81 -3.69
N VAL A 85 22.97 14.01 -3.75
CA VAL A 85 21.70 14.33 -3.07
C VAL A 85 20.53 13.57 -3.71
N ALA A 86 20.47 13.53 -5.05
CA ALA A 86 19.45 12.79 -5.79
C ALA A 86 19.53 11.27 -5.53
N ALA A 87 20.74 10.70 -5.50
CA ALA A 87 20.93 9.28 -5.18
C ALA A 87 20.54 8.96 -3.72
N SER A 88 20.89 9.82 -2.76
CA SER A 88 20.46 9.65 -1.37
C SER A 88 18.94 9.71 -1.24
N LEU A 89 18.30 10.68 -1.89
CA LEU A 89 16.84 10.81 -1.93
C LEU A 89 16.19 9.57 -2.57
N ALA A 90 16.70 9.06 -3.69
CA ALA A 90 16.19 7.85 -4.33
C ALA A 90 16.32 6.61 -3.43
N ILE A 91 17.43 6.44 -2.70
CA ILE A 91 17.63 5.33 -1.77
C ILE A 91 16.65 5.43 -0.59
N SER A 92 16.48 6.62 0.01
CA SER A 92 15.55 6.81 1.12
C SER A 92 14.09 6.64 0.71
N LEU A 93 13.70 7.11 -0.49
CA LEU A 93 12.39 6.85 -1.07
C LEU A 93 12.18 5.36 -1.34
N ALA A 94 13.13 4.68 -1.97
CA ALA A 94 13.03 3.23 -2.23
C ALA A 94 12.85 2.42 -0.94
N ALA A 95 13.56 2.78 0.14
CA ALA A 95 13.39 2.17 1.45
C ALA A 95 12.01 2.47 2.06
N SER A 96 11.62 3.74 2.12
CA SER A 96 10.34 4.21 2.66
C SER A 96 9.14 3.52 1.99
N ILE A 97 9.10 3.57 0.65
CA ILE A 97 8.06 2.93 -0.17
C ILE A 97 8.08 1.40 0.01
N SER A 98 9.25 0.76 0.09
CA SER A 98 9.33 -0.71 0.25
C SER A 98 8.80 -1.20 1.60
N PHE A 99 9.04 -0.47 2.70
CA PHE A 99 8.49 -0.84 4.01
C PHE A 99 7.00 -0.46 4.11
N SER A 100 6.60 0.71 3.62
CA SER A 100 5.19 1.12 3.57
C SER A 100 4.35 0.19 2.67
N TYR A 101 4.91 -0.33 1.57
CA TYR A 101 4.28 -1.33 0.69
C TYR A 101 3.79 -2.55 1.46
N PHE A 102 4.59 -3.12 2.37
CA PHE A 102 4.16 -4.26 3.18
C PHE A 102 2.91 -3.96 4.01
N LYS A 103 2.78 -2.72 4.52
CA LYS A 103 1.61 -2.33 5.31
C LYS A 103 0.36 -2.12 4.45
N PHE A 104 0.49 -1.51 3.27
CA PHE A 104 -0.62 -1.41 2.31
C PHE A 104 -0.98 -2.78 1.71
N TYR A 105 -0.01 -3.68 1.53
CA TYR A 105 -0.23 -5.05 1.07
C TYR A 105 -1.00 -5.90 2.08
N GLU A 106 -0.68 -5.79 3.38
CA GLU A 106 -1.48 -6.41 4.46
C GLU A 106 -2.94 -5.99 4.34
N VAL A 107 -3.21 -4.67 4.30
CA VAL A 107 -4.58 -4.12 4.26
C VAL A 107 -5.31 -4.51 2.97
N ALA A 108 -4.66 -4.38 1.81
CA ALA A 108 -5.31 -4.64 0.51
C ALA A 108 -5.60 -6.13 0.26
N ASN A 109 -4.81 -7.05 0.82
CA ASN A 109 -4.96 -8.49 0.59
C ASN A 109 -5.48 -9.27 1.81
N GLN A 110 -5.82 -8.60 2.92
CA GLN A 110 -6.31 -9.27 4.13
C GLN A 110 -7.53 -10.15 3.85
N GLU A 111 -8.52 -9.62 3.12
CA GLU A 111 -9.74 -10.34 2.77
C GLU A 111 -9.48 -11.47 1.76
N ALA A 112 -8.71 -11.21 0.69
CA ALA A 112 -8.37 -12.23 -0.30
C ALA A 112 -7.60 -13.42 0.30
N ILE A 113 -6.63 -13.15 1.19
CA ILE A 113 -5.87 -14.21 1.87
C ILE A 113 -6.72 -14.93 2.93
N TYR A 114 -7.64 -14.22 3.61
CA TYR A 114 -8.58 -14.83 4.54
C TYR A 114 -9.55 -15.80 3.82
N LEU A 115 -10.14 -15.36 2.70
CA LEU A 115 -11.01 -16.18 1.86
C LEU A 115 -10.25 -17.40 1.29
N GLY A 116 -9.05 -17.21 0.76
CA GLY A 116 -8.23 -18.33 0.25
C GLY A 116 -7.82 -19.35 1.32
N ARG A 117 -7.59 -18.92 2.57
CA ARG A 117 -7.40 -19.85 3.71
C ARG A 117 -8.68 -20.63 4.02
N LEU A 118 -9.83 -19.95 4.02
CA LEU A 118 -11.14 -20.55 4.29
C LEU A 118 -11.55 -21.55 3.20
N GLU A 119 -11.29 -21.24 1.93
CA GLU A 119 -11.53 -22.12 0.79
C GLU A 119 -10.64 -23.37 0.84
N ASN A 120 -9.36 -23.24 1.24
CA ASN A 120 -8.46 -24.37 1.48
C ASN A 120 -9.00 -25.31 2.59
N VAL A 121 -9.56 -24.75 3.68
CA VAL A 121 -10.23 -25.54 4.72
C VAL A 121 -11.45 -26.29 4.17
N ARG A 122 -12.28 -25.63 3.34
CA ARG A 122 -13.44 -26.27 2.69
C ARG A 122 -13.04 -27.41 1.77
N HIS A 123 -12.07 -27.18 0.88
CA HIS A 123 -11.56 -28.20 -0.05
C HIS A 123 -11.00 -29.42 0.70
N LYS A 124 -10.30 -29.22 1.82
CA LYS A 124 -9.81 -30.32 2.67
C LYS A 124 -10.95 -31.13 3.31
N ILE A 125 -12.01 -30.47 3.78
CA ILE A 125 -13.17 -31.15 4.37
C ILE A 125 -13.98 -31.88 3.30
N GLN A 126 -14.10 -31.31 2.09
CA GLN A 126 -14.80 -31.92 0.96
C GLN A 126 -14.06 -33.18 0.46
N ALA A 127 -12.75 -33.09 0.22
CA ALA A 127 -11.93 -34.25 -0.13
C ALA A 127 -12.00 -35.35 0.95
N TYR A 128 -11.91 -34.98 2.23
CA TYR A 128 -12.08 -35.95 3.33
C TYR A 128 -13.49 -36.58 3.38
N LEU A 129 -14.54 -35.85 3.02
CA LEU A 129 -15.90 -36.39 2.90
C LEU A 129 -16.06 -37.33 1.69
N GLU A 130 -15.29 -37.14 0.63
CA GLU A 130 -15.20 -38.07 -0.51
C GLU A 130 -14.43 -39.35 -0.11
N ASP A 131 -13.32 -39.22 0.62
CA ASP A 131 -12.60 -40.35 1.23
C ASP A 131 -13.50 -41.18 2.16
N VAL A 132 -14.27 -40.52 3.04
CA VAL A 132 -15.24 -41.19 3.93
C VAL A 132 -16.34 -41.91 3.14
N GLN A 133 -16.82 -41.34 2.04
CA GLN A 133 -17.82 -41.98 1.18
C GLN A 133 -17.24 -43.18 0.41
N SER A 134 -16.01 -43.07 -0.12
CA SER A 134 -15.35 -44.17 -0.82
C SER A 134 -15.03 -45.34 0.13
N ALA A 135 -14.54 -45.04 1.34
CA ALA A 135 -14.30 -46.04 2.38
C ALA A 135 -15.60 -46.72 2.84
N LYS A 136 -16.70 -45.96 2.99
CA LYS A 136 -18.05 -46.52 3.26
C LYS A 136 -18.49 -47.48 2.16
N ALA A 137 -18.32 -47.11 0.90
CA ALA A 137 -18.70 -47.94 -0.25
C ALA A 137 -17.85 -49.22 -0.32
N ALA A 138 -16.52 -49.09 -0.22
CA ALA A 138 -15.59 -50.22 -0.21
C ALA A 138 -15.86 -51.20 0.94
N LEU A 139 -16.17 -50.69 2.14
CA LEU A 139 -16.49 -51.53 3.30
C LEU A 139 -17.78 -52.34 3.07
N ILE A 140 -18.85 -51.72 2.56
CA ILE A 140 -20.09 -52.42 2.19
C ILE A 140 -19.81 -53.47 1.11
N GLN A 141 -19.10 -53.10 0.05
CA GLN A 141 -18.73 -54.00 -1.05
C GLN A 141 -17.93 -55.22 -0.56
N SER A 142 -17.00 -55.02 0.38
CA SER A 142 -16.19 -56.11 0.95
C SER A 142 -17.03 -57.14 1.72
N GLN A 143 -18.04 -56.71 2.49
CA GLN A 143 -18.93 -57.64 3.18
C GLN A 143 -19.94 -58.28 2.22
N GLN A 144 -20.37 -57.55 1.18
CA GLN A 144 -21.28 -58.10 0.18
C GLN A 144 -20.61 -59.15 -0.71
N ALA A 145 -19.31 -59.02 -1.02
CA ALA A 145 -18.51 -60.06 -1.68
C ALA A 145 -18.25 -61.28 -0.77
N ARG A 146 -18.06 -61.07 0.54
CA ARG A 146 -18.00 -62.17 1.52
C ARG A 146 -19.35 -62.91 1.64
N LEU A 147 -20.46 -62.19 1.48
CA LEU A 147 -21.81 -62.77 1.47
C LEU A 147 -22.07 -63.57 0.18
N SER A 148 -21.77 -63.02 -1.01
CA SER A 148 -21.99 -63.74 -2.27
C SER A 148 -21.18 -65.03 -2.33
N LYS A 149 -19.91 -64.99 -1.88
CA LYS A 149 -19.11 -66.21 -1.76
C LYS A 149 -19.74 -67.23 -0.79
N ALA A 150 -20.24 -66.80 0.37
CA ALA A 150 -20.94 -67.71 1.29
C ALA A 150 -22.22 -68.32 0.67
N GLU A 151 -22.91 -67.57 -0.21
CA GLU A 151 -24.05 -68.07 -0.97
C GLU A 151 -23.67 -69.06 -2.08
N GLU A 152 -22.54 -68.84 -2.77
CA GLU A 152 -21.94 -69.80 -3.71
C GLU A 152 -21.48 -71.09 -3.00
N ASP A 153 -20.72 -70.96 -1.91
CA ASP A 153 -20.22 -72.08 -1.11
C ASP A 153 -21.38 -72.94 -0.56
N ALA A 154 -22.48 -72.31 -0.10
CA ALA A 154 -23.66 -73.04 0.36
C ALA A 154 -24.50 -73.67 -0.76
N GLN A 155 -24.51 -73.08 -1.97
CA GLN A 155 -25.13 -73.72 -3.14
C GLN A 155 -24.33 -74.96 -3.56
N ALA A 156 -23.00 -74.86 -3.61
CA ALA A 156 -22.13 -76.02 -3.81
C ALA A 156 -22.28 -77.07 -2.70
N ALA A 157 -22.51 -76.63 -1.45
CA ALA A 157 -22.84 -77.51 -0.33
C ALA A 157 -24.21 -78.20 -0.48
N TYR A 158 -25.21 -77.51 -1.05
CA TYR A 158 -26.55 -78.04 -1.30
C TYR A 158 -26.56 -79.09 -2.41
N PHE A 159 -25.83 -78.86 -3.51
CA PHE A 159 -25.75 -79.77 -4.65
C PHE A 159 -24.74 -80.91 -4.48
N GLY A 160 -23.96 -80.92 -3.39
CA GLY A 160 -22.96 -81.95 -3.13
C GLY A 160 -21.68 -81.81 -3.97
N THR A 161 -21.40 -80.62 -4.50
CA THR A 161 -20.27 -80.30 -5.39
C THR A 161 -19.13 -79.54 -4.70
N HIS A 162 -19.35 -79.00 -3.50
CA HIS A 162 -18.32 -78.27 -2.73
C HIS A 162 -17.06 -79.14 -2.47
N PRO A 163 -15.83 -78.61 -2.66
CA PRO A 163 -14.60 -79.41 -2.67
C PRO A 163 -14.35 -80.19 -1.37
N GLU A 164 -14.68 -79.60 -0.22
CA GLU A 164 -14.48 -80.17 1.12
C GLU A 164 -15.51 -81.26 1.47
N ILE A 165 -16.46 -81.58 0.58
CA ILE A 165 -17.42 -82.67 0.82
C ILE A 165 -16.72 -84.03 0.75
N SER A 166 -16.81 -84.76 1.87
CA SER A 166 -16.39 -86.15 2.01
C SER A 166 -16.93 -87.03 0.87
N PRO A 167 -16.12 -87.92 0.26
CA PRO A 167 -16.51 -88.72 -0.91
C PRO A 167 -17.83 -89.50 -0.74
N ARG A 168 -18.21 -89.88 0.49
CA ARG A 168 -19.45 -90.61 0.80
C ARG A 168 -20.74 -89.81 0.54
N TYR A 169 -20.63 -88.48 0.45
CA TYR A 169 -21.76 -87.54 0.30
C TYR A 169 -21.70 -86.68 -0.97
N ARG A 170 -20.63 -86.81 -1.76
CA ARG A 170 -20.46 -86.08 -3.03
C ARG A 170 -21.57 -86.42 -4.03
N GLY A 171 -22.08 -85.42 -4.74
CA GLY A 171 -23.19 -85.55 -5.70
C GLY A 171 -24.57 -85.85 -5.11
N LYS A 172 -24.75 -85.81 -3.77
CA LYS A 172 -26.07 -85.97 -3.13
C LYS A 172 -26.65 -84.60 -2.79
N VAL A 173 -27.74 -84.24 -3.46
CA VAL A 173 -28.45 -82.97 -3.25
C VAL A 173 -29.26 -83.01 -1.95
N GLY A 174 -29.17 -81.97 -1.10
CA GLY A 174 -30.11 -81.81 0.02
C GLY A 174 -29.61 -81.06 1.26
N LYS A 175 -30.53 -80.85 2.22
CA LYS A 175 -30.33 -80.08 3.46
C LYS A 175 -29.59 -80.86 4.57
N GLY A 176 -28.50 -81.53 4.21
CA GLY A 176 -27.66 -82.31 5.13
C GLY A 176 -26.88 -81.45 6.13
N PRO A 177 -26.16 -82.06 7.11
CA PRO A 177 -25.39 -81.32 8.11
C PRO A 177 -24.36 -80.35 7.51
N PHE A 178 -23.71 -80.76 6.41
CA PHE A 178 -22.76 -79.92 5.67
C PHE A 178 -23.45 -78.66 5.13
N TRP A 179 -24.59 -78.79 4.44
CA TRP A 179 -25.38 -77.62 3.98
C TRP A 179 -25.83 -76.71 5.13
N ARG A 180 -26.21 -77.27 6.29
CA ARG A 180 -26.61 -76.46 7.45
C ARG A 180 -25.50 -75.52 7.91
N HIS A 181 -24.25 -76.00 7.95
CA HIS A 181 -23.10 -75.19 8.33
C HIS A 181 -22.88 -73.97 7.42
N TYR A 182 -22.88 -74.15 6.09
CA TYR A 182 -22.73 -73.00 5.17
C TYR A 182 -23.98 -72.10 5.17
N ASN A 183 -25.18 -72.65 5.38
CA ASN A 183 -26.39 -71.85 5.58
C ASN A 183 -26.32 -71.01 6.88
N GLU A 184 -25.76 -71.54 7.97
CA GLU A 184 -25.47 -70.77 9.19
C GLU A 184 -24.44 -69.66 8.93
N ILE A 185 -23.40 -69.92 8.13
CA ILE A 185 -22.43 -68.89 7.69
C ILE A 185 -23.15 -67.79 6.90
N ILE A 186 -24.05 -68.11 5.96
CA ILE A 186 -24.86 -67.11 5.25
C ILE A 186 -25.65 -66.25 6.24
N GLN A 187 -26.37 -66.86 7.19
CA GLN A 187 -27.17 -66.08 8.15
C GLN A 187 -26.29 -65.16 9.00
N GLN A 188 -25.10 -65.62 9.40
CA GLN A 188 -24.11 -64.78 10.09
C GLN A 188 -23.60 -63.63 9.23
N GLN A 189 -23.31 -63.85 7.93
CA GLN A 189 -22.86 -62.78 7.04
C GLN A 189 -23.99 -61.77 6.73
N LYS A 190 -25.24 -62.23 6.57
CA LYS A 190 -26.42 -61.35 6.42
C LYS A 190 -26.63 -60.50 7.67
N ALA A 191 -26.55 -61.10 8.85
CA ALA A 191 -26.62 -60.37 10.12
C ALA A 191 -25.49 -59.33 10.26
N LYS A 192 -24.24 -59.68 9.92
CA LYS A 192 -23.10 -58.74 9.92
C LYS A 192 -23.29 -57.57 8.95
N LEU A 193 -23.82 -57.83 7.75
CA LEU A 193 -24.05 -56.81 6.72
C LEU A 193 -25.19 -55.85 7.11
N GLU A 194 -26.26 -56.34 7.75
CA GLU A 194 -27.31 -55.48 8.29
C GLU A 194 -26.85 -54.69 9.54
N VAL A 195 -26.05 -55.28 10.43
CA VAL A 195 -25.42 -54.55 11.54
C VAL A 195 -24.47 -53.47 11.03
N LEU A 196 -23.71 -53.73 9.95
CA LEU A 196 -22.88 -52.71 9.29
C LEU A 196 -23.74 -51.56 8.75
N ARG A 197 -24.83 -51.87 8.02
CA ARG A 197 -25.77 -50.86 7.51
C ARG A 197 -26.33 -49.98 8.63
N GLN A 198 -26.82 -50.60 9.71
CA GLN A 198 -27.34 -49.89 10.88
C GLN A 198 -26.29 -49.01 11.57
N LYS A 199 -25.02 -49.44 11.64
CA LYS A 199 -23.91 -48.65 12.18
C LYS A 199 -23.46 -47.50 11.28
N LEU A 200 -23.75 -47.57 9.98
CA LEU A 200 -23.47 -46.52 9.00
C LEU A 200 -24.59 -45.47 8.90
N THR A 201 -25.85 -45.80 9.19
CA THR A 201 -26.96 -44.81 9.23
C THR A 201 -26.65 -43.54 10.06
N PRO A 202 -26.10 -43.61 11.31
CA PRO A 202 -25.73 -42.42 12.07
C PRO A 202 -24.48 -41.69 11.54
N LEU A 203 -23.69 -42.29 10.65
CA LEU A 203 -22.61 -41.57 9.96
C LEU A 203 -23.18 -40.55 8.97
N ASP A 204 -24.22 -40.91 8.22
CA ASP A 204 -24.85 -40.02 7.24
C ASP A 204 -25.49 -38.79 7.91
N GLN A 205 -26.08 -38.97 9.09
CA GLN A 205 -26.55 -37.87 9.93
C GLN A 205 -25.42 -36.92 10.34
N LYS A 206 -24.26 -37.46 10.73
CA LYS A 206 -23.07 -36.66 11.11
C LYS A 206 -22.44 -35.95 9.91
N ILE A 207 -22.42 -36.58 8.73
CA ILE A 207 -21.99 -35.94 7.48
C ILE A 207 -22.88 -34.74 7.15
N ASN A 208 -24.21 -34.88 7.28
CA ASN A 208 -25.14 -33.77 7.08
C ASN A 208 -24.94 -32.63 8.11
N VAL A 209 -24.64 -32.96 9.37
CA VAL A 209 -24.28 -31.96 10.39
C VAL A 209 -22.97 -31.24 10.03
N LEU A 210 -21.94 -31.96 9.56
CA LEU A 210 -20.70 -31.35 9.09
C LEU A 210 -20.90 -30.45 7.87
N GLN A 211 -21.70 -30.88 6.88
CA GLN A 211 -22.03 -30.06 5.70
C GLN A 211 -22.81 -28.79 6.08
N THR A 212 -23.79 -28.89 6.99
CA THR A 212 -24.51 -27.69 7.48
C THR A 212 -23.63 -26.79 8.36
N ALA A 213 -22.63 -27.33 9.06
CA ALA A 213 -21.61 -26.53 9.75
C ALA A 213 -20.65 -25.85 8.76
N LEU A 214 -20.28 -26.51 7.65
CA LEU A 214 -19.45 -25.96 6.58
C LEU A 214 -20.12 -24.75 5.90
N ASN A 215 -21.40 -24.90 5.53
CA ASN A 215 -22.16 -23.83 4.86
C ASN A 215 -22.46 -22.64 5.80
N ARG A 216 -22.34 -22.81 7.12
CA ARG A 216 -22.38 -21.70 8.09
C ARG A 216 -21.08 -20.88 8.13
N LEU A 217 -20.06 -21.29 7.37
CA LEU A 217 -18.82 -20.53 7.19
C LEU A 217 -18.88 -19.61 5.96
N ASP A 218 -20.04 -19.40 5.32
CA ASP A 218 -20.24 -18.47 4.18
C ASP A 218 -20.39 -16.99 4.58
N GLY A 219 -20.06 -16.63 5.84
CA GLY A 219 -20.01 -15.24 6.29
C GLY A 219 -18.66 -14.57 6.01
N ALA A 220 -18.68 -13.27 5.70
CA ALA A 220 -17.47 -12.45 5.52
C ALA A 220 -16.54 -12.42 6.75
N SER A 221 -17.05 -12.76 7.94
CA SER A 221 -16.26 -13.08 9.11
C SER A 221 -16.80 -14.34 9.81
N VAL A 222 -15.97 -15.39 9.85
CA VAL A 222 -16.26 -16.64 10.55
C VAL A 222 -16.10 -16.44 12.06
N GLU A 223 -17.22 -16.47 12.78
CA GLU A 223 -17.23 -16.54 14.24
C GLU A 223 -16.43 -17.76 14.74
N GLN A 224 -15.69 -17.58 15.84
CA GLN A 224 -14.95 -18.68 16.47
C GLN A 224 -15.86 -19.87 16.82
N LYS A 225 -17.13 -19.59 17.20
CA LYS A 225 -18.15 -20.60 17.53
C LYS A 225 -18.55 -21.46 16.33
N SER A 226 -18.74 -20.87 15.14
CA SER A 226 -19.10 -21.65 13.94
C SER A 226 -17.92 -22.50 13.44
N TYR A 227 -16.69 -21.98 13.57
CA TYR A 227 -15.48 -22.76 13.31
C TYR A 227 -15.31 -23.94 14.28
N GLN A 228 -15.55 -23.73 15.58
CA GLN A 228 -15.52 -24.79 16.59
C GLN A 228 -16.59 -25.86 16.33
N ALA A 229 -17.83 -25.46 16.03
CA ALA A 229 -18.90 -26.40 15.69
C ALA A 229 -18.59 -27.24 14.43
N MET A 230 -17.88 -26.67 13.44
CA MET A 230 -17.39 -27.41 12.27
C MET A 230 -16.30 -28.43 12.66
N LEU A 231 -15.32 -28.05 13.49
CA LEU A 231 -14.28 -28.97 13.96
C LEU A 231 -14.87 -30.11 14.83
N GLU A 232 -15.83 -29.82 15.70
CA GLU A 232 -16.55 -30.82 16.50
C GLU A 232 -17.35 -31.79 15.61
N ALA A 233 -18.07 -31.29 14.60
CA ALA A 233 -18.79 -32.13 13.66
C ALA A 233 -17.85 -33.03 12.85
N LEU A 234 -16.69 -32.51 12.43
CA LEU A 234 -15.65 -33.25 11.73
C LEU A 234 -15.06 -34.36 12.61
N GLN A 235 -14.70 -34.04 13.85
CA GLN A 235 -14.20 -35.02 14.81
C GLN A 235 -15.23 -36.13 15.08
N GLN A 236 -16.52 -35.77 15.16
CA GLN A 236 -17.61 -36.74 15.32
C GLN A 236 -17.80 -37.65 14.11
N VAL A 237 -17.56 -37.17 12.88
CA VAL A 237 -17.49 -38.00 11.66
C VAL A 237 -16.28 -38.92 11.71
N HIS A 238 -15.08 -38.36 11.91
CA HIS A 238 -13.80 -39.09 11.93
C HIS A 238 -13.78 -40.23 12.94
N LEU A 239 -14.16 -39.96 14.20
CA LEU A 239 -14.24 -40.98 15.25
C LEU A 239 -15.30 -42.06 14.95
N HIS A 240 -16.35 -41.74 14.19
CA HIS A 240 -17.40 -42.70 13.85
C HIS A 240 -16.97 -43.62 12.71
N ILE A 241 -16.47 -43.06 11.61
CA ILE A 241 -16.02 -43.86 10.46
C ILE A 241 -14.86 -44.77 10.87
N ASN A 242 -13.86 -44.26 11.61
CA ASN A 242 -12.72 -45.07 12.02
C ASN A 242 -13.11 -46.16 13.03
N ARG A 243 -14.09 -45.93 13.90
CA ARG A 243 -14.64 -46.99 14.77
C ARG A 243 -15.36 -48.08 13.97
N VAL A 244 -16.13 -47.73 12.94
CA VAL A 244 -16.83 -48.72 12.09
C VAL A 244 -15.84 -49.48 11.20
N ILE A 245 -14.87 -48.79 10.59
CA ILE A 245 -13.84 -49.42 9.75
C ILE A 245 -13.00 -50.41 10.57
N THR A 246 -12.50 -50.02 11.74
CA THR A 246 -11.68 -50.89 12.59
C THR A 246 -12.46 -52.10 13.14
N GLU A 247 -13.73 -51.94 13.51
CA GLU A 247 -14.57 -53.07 13.96
C GLU A 247 -14.77 -54.14 12.87
N PHE A 248 -14.81 -53.73 11.60
CA PHE A 248 -14.99 -54.64 10.45
C PHE A 248 -13.67 -55.04 9.76
N GLY A 249 -12.53 -54.62 10.31
CA GLY A 249 -11.18 -55.05 9.91
C GLY A 249 -10.57 -54.31 8.72
N GLY A 250 -10.93 -53.04 8.50
CA GLY A 250 -10.24 -52.15 7.54
C GLY A 250 -9.23 -51.20 8.20
N GLU A 251 -8.48 -50.48 7.37
CA GLU A 251 -7.48 -49.50 7.80
C GLU A 251 -8.13 -48.12 8.08
N PRO A 252 -7.85 -47.47 9.23
CA PRO A 252 -8.47 -46.20 9.59
C PRO A 252 -8.03 -45.06 8.66
N LEU A 253 -8.96 -44.18 8.33
CA LEU A 253 -8.70 -42.96 7.56
C LEU A 253 -7.84 -41.97 8.37
N PRO A 254 -6.86 -41.28 7.75
CA PRO A 254 -6.09 -40.24 8.41
C PRO A 254 -6.98 -39.04 8.81
N GLU A 255 -6.56 -38.29 9.83
CA GLU A 255 -7.24 -37.05 10.22
C GLU A 255 -6.82 -35.91 9.28
N PRO A 256 -7.76 -35.14 8.70
CA PRO A 256 -7.43 -34.07 7.76
C PRO A 256 -6.77 -32.88 8.48
N ALA A 257 -5.57 -32.50 8.03
CA ALA A 257 -4.78 -31.42 8.62
C ALA A 257 -5.37 -30.02 8.33
N ILE A 258 -6.31 -29.59 9.19
CA ILE A 258 -7.01 -28.30 9.13
C ILE A 258 -6.35 -27.27 10.06
N SER A 259 -6.32 -26.01 9.64
CA SER A 259 -5.79 -24.90 10.44
C SER A 259 -6.67 -24.55 11.64
N THR A 260 -6.10 -23.99 12.70
CA THR A 260 -6.89 -23.45 13.82
C THR A 260 -7.58 -22.14 13.45
N HIS A 261 -8.62 -21.73 14.19
CA HIS A 261 -9.26 -20.41 14.01
C HIS A 261 -8.28 -19.25 14.21
N ALA A 262 -7.30 -19.42 15.12
CA ALA A 262 -6.21 -18.48 15.31
C ALA A 262 -5.31 -18.35 14.07
N GLN A 263 -5.00 -19.45 13.36
CA GLN A 263 -4.25 -19.43 12.10
C GLN A 263 -5.08 -18.86 10.94
N LEU A 264 -6.40 -19.13 10.91
CA LEU A 264 -7.32 -18.54 9.93
C LEU A 264 -7.34 -17.01 10.04
N THR A 265 -7.41 -16.50 11.28
CA THR A 265 -7.47 -15.07 11.62
C THR A 265 -6.10 -14.40 11.79
N GLU A 266 -4.98 -15.14 11.68
CA GLU A 266 -3.64 -14.59 11.91
C GLU A 266 -3.30 -13.52 10.87
N LYS A 267 -2.90 -12.33 11.35
CA LYS A 267 -2.47 -11.22 10.48
C LYS A 267 -1.35 -11.66 9.54
N ILE A 268 -1.34 -11.09 8.34
CA ILE A 268 -0.35 -11.39 7.32
C ILE A 268 1.03 -10.94 7.82
N ARG A 269 1.88 -11.89 8.23
CA ARG A 269 3.29 -11.60 8.55
C ARG A 269 4.01 -11.26 7.23
N PRO A 270 4.50 -10.03 7.03
CA PRO A 270 5.14 -9.67 5.77
C PRO A 270 6.42 -10.48 5.55
N SER A 271 6.66 -10.84 4.30
CA SER A 271 7.83 -11.63 3.89
C SER A 271 8.29 -11.21 2.51
N PHE A 272 9.57 -11.44 2.19
CA PHE A 272 10.12 -11.09 0.89
C PHE A 272 9.46 -11.83 -0.29
N ALA A 273 8.77 -12.96 -0.03
CA ALA A 273 7.95 -13.64 -1.03
C ALA A 273 6.76 -12.81 -1.55
N MET A 274 6.32 -11.77 -0.81
CA MET A 274 5.22 -10.88 -1.24
C MET A 274 5.60 -9.93 -2.40
N TRP A 275 6.88 -9.90 -2.79
CA TRP A 275 7.32 -9.28 -4.05
C TRP A 275 7.00 -10.15 -5.27
N HIS A 276 6.75 -11.45 -5.10
CA HIS A 276 6.32 -12.32 -6.19
C HIS A 276 4.86 -12.03 -6.61
N ASN A 277 3.98 -11.83 -5.63
CA ASN A 277 2.58 -11.46 -5.85
C ASN A 277 2.40 -9.93 -5.78
N PHE A 278 3.16 -9.18 -6.60
CA PHE A 278 3.24 -7.73 -6.52
C PHE A 278 1.87 -7.02 -6.66
N SER A 279 1.45 -6.28 -5.63
CA SER A 279 0.22 -5.48 -5.66
C SER A 279 0.51 -4.05 -6.11
N LEU A 280 0.25 -3.76 -7.39
CA LEU A 280 0.43 -2.43 -7.97
C LEU A 280 -0.37 -1.35 -7.22
N PHE A 281 -1.56 -1.67 -6.71
CA PHE A 281 -2.37 -0.76 -5.90
C PHE A 281 -1.67 -0.39 -4.57
N ALA A 282 -1.19 -1.39 -3.82
CA ALA A 282 -0.47 -1.15 -2.56
C ALA A 282 0.82 -0.35 -2.77
N PHE A 283 1.52 -0.59 -3.90
CA PHE A 283 2.72 0.17 -4.27
C PHE A 283 2.39 1.63 -4.62
N LEU A 284 1.33 1.90 -5.39
CA LEU A 284 0.89 3.27 -5.67
C LEU A 284 0.48 4.01 -4.40
N CYS A 285 -0.24 3.37 -3.48
CA CYS A 285 -0.60 3.98 -2.20
C CYS A 285 0.63 4.33 -1.35
N ALA A 286 1.63 3.45 -1.29
CA ALA A 286 2.89 3.71 -0.59
C ALA A 286 3.67 4.87 -1.25
N ALA A 287 3.84 4.83 -2.57
CA ALA A 287 4.58 5.85 -3.32
C ALA A 287 3.92 7.24 -3.29
N MET A 288 2.59 7.31 -3.23
CA MET A 288 1.84 8.57 -3.30
C MET A 288 2.14 9.50 -2.12
N VAL A 289 2.21 8.98 -0.89
CA VAL A 289 2.45 9.82 0.32
C VAL A 289 3.87 10.40 0.30
N ASP A 290 4.86 9.59 -0.07
CA ASP A 290 6.24 10.03 -0.19
C ASP A 290 6.43 11.02 -1.35
N LEU A 291 5.82 10.77 -2.51
CA LEU A 291 5.90 11.66 -3.66
C LEU A 291 5.24 13.02 -3.38
N PHE A 292 4.11 13.07 -2.66
CA PHE A 292 3.54 14.34 -2.20
C PHE A 292 4.45 15.04 -1.17
N THR A 293 5.10 14.30 -0.27
CA THR A 293 6.04 14.86 0.71
C THR A 293 7.24 15.52 0.01
N VAL A 294 7.83 14.85 -1.00
CA VAL A 294 8.90 15.39 -1.84
C VAL A 294 8.42 16.62 -2.63
N LEU A 295 7.30 16.51 -3.34
CA LEU A 295 6.77 17.58 -4.21
C LEU A 295 6.46 18.85 -3.41
N LEU A 296 5.84 18.72 -2.23
CA LEU A 296 5.53 19.86 -1.38
C LEU A 296 6.77 20.44 -0.69
N SER A 297 7.75 19.62 -0.31
CA SER A 297 9.04 20.09 0.20
C SER A 297 9.81 20.88 -0.87
N TYR A 298 9.93 20.32 -2.07
CA TYR A 298 10.54 20.98 -3.23
C TYR A 298 9.82 22.30 -3.58
N ARG A 299 8.48 22.33 -3.46
CA ARG A 299 7.67 23.55 -3.66
C ARG A 299 7.91 24.62 -2.59
N LEU A 300 8.21 24.28 -1.34
CA LEU A 300 8.48 25.27 -0.29
C LEU A 300 9.65 26.19 -0.65
N GLU A 301 10.70 25.63 -1.26
CA GLU A 301 11.94 26.34 -1.60
C GLU A 301 11.89 27.05 -2.97
N LEU A 302 11.10 26.55 -3.92
CA LEU A 302 10.78 27.31 -5.14
C LEU A 302 9.79 28.46 -4.92
N SER A 303 9.00 28.42 -3.85
CA SER A 303 8.06 29.50 -3.52
C SER A 303 8.81 30.70 -2.92
N ALA A 304 9.05 31.73 -3.72
CA ALA A 304 9.57 33.05 -3.33
C ALA A 304 8.89 33.61 -2.06
N PRO A 305 9.50 34.51 -1.25
CA PRO A 305 8.99 35.01 0.05
C PRO A 305 7.54 35.50 0.07
N ALA A 306 6.98 35.71 1.27
CA ALA A 306 5.67 36.35 1.41
C ALA A 306 5.66 37.71 0.67
N PRO A 307 4.52 38.13 0.07
CA PRO A 307 4.46 39.37 -0.69
C PRO A 307 4.96 40.54 0.17
N LEU A 308 6.07 41.13 -0.26
CA LEU A 308 6.76 42.18 0.50
C LEU A 308 5.86 43.41 0.63
N SER A 309 5.89 44.08 1.79
CA SER A 309 5.29 45.43 1.89
C SER A 309 5.97 46.36 0.88
N LYS A 310 5.27 47.40 0.41
CA LYS A 310 5.83 48.38 -0.52
C LYS A 310 7.14 49.00 0.01
N ASP A 311 7.19 49.26 1.31
CA ASP A 311 8.38 49.78 2.00
C ASP A 311 9.55 48.79 1.97
N GLU A 312 9.25 47.49 2.07
CA GLU A 312 10.26 46.41 1.99
C GLU A 312 10.71 46.16 0.55
N GLN A 313 9.82 46.31 -0.44
CA GLN A 313 10.18 46.29 -1.86
C GLN A 313 11.14 47.44 -2.18
N GLU A 314 10.79 48.67 -1.81
CA GLU A 314 11.62 49.85 -2.04
C GLU A 314 12.96 49.76 -1.29
N LEU A 315 12.96 49.25 -0.05
CA LEU A 315 14.19 48.96 0.70
C LEU A 315 15.05 47.90 -0.01
N SER A 316 14.45 46.82 -0.52
CA SER A 316 15.21 45.76 -1.23
C SER A 316 15.89 46.29 -2.49
N LEU A 317 15.23 47.18 -3.23
CA LEU A 317 15.78 47.82 -4.43
C LEU A 317 16.87 48.85 -4.10
N LYS A 318 16.68 49.65 -3.04
CA LYS A 318 17.75 50.55 -2.52
C LYS A 318 18.98 49.76 -2.12
N LEU A 319 18.82 48.61 -1.46
CA LEU A 319 19.93 47.73 -1.05
C LEU A 319 20.65 47.10 -2.25
N LEU A 320 19.97 46.86 -3.38
CA LEU A 320 20.62 46.41 -4.62
C LEU A 320 21.53 47.50 -5.22
N SER A 321 21.25 48.79 -5.02
CA SER A 321 22.13 49.87 -5.51
C SER A 321 23.53 49.91 -4.86
N HIS A 322 23.76 49.17 -3.76
CA HIS A 322 25.06 49.03 -3.09
C HIS A 322 25.97 47.93 -3.67
N PHE A 323 25.52 47.24 -4.73
CA PHE A 323 26.35 46.36 -5.54
C PHE A 323 26.78 47.07 -6.84
N HIS A 324 28.01 46.81 -7.26
CA HIS A 324 28.65 47.50 -8.39
C HIS A 324 29.21 46.50 -9.42
N ASP A 325 29.73 45.35 -8.95
CA ASP A 325 30.16 44.24 -9.81
C ASP A 325 29.00 43.25 -10.04
N TYR A 326 28.41 43.33 -11.23
CA TYR A 326 27.37 42.42 -11.74
C TYR A 326 27.98 41.51 -12.82
N ARG A 327 27.66 40.22 -12.81
CA ARG A 327 28.10 39.24 -13.82
C ARG A 327 26.94 38.34 -14.24
N ILE A 328 27.11 37.60 -15.34
CA ILE A 328 26.22 36.51 -15.73
C ILE A 328 26.98 35.20 -15.49
N ASN A 329 26.39 34.30 -14.72
CA ASN A 329 26.95 32.98 -14.36
C ASN A 329 26.55 31.92 -15.41
N GLU A 330 27.16 30.73 -15.40
CA GLU A 330 26.91 29.59 -16.30
C GLU A 330 25.43 29.09 -16.30
N ASN A 331 24.65 29.53 -15.31
CA ASN A 331 23.21 29.29 -15.18
C ASN A 331 22.35 30.30 -15.96
N ASP A 332 22.95 31.20 -16.75
CA ASP A 332 22.30 32.31 -17.46
C ASP A 332 21.62 33.32 -16.53
N GLU A 333 22.11 33.43 -15.28
CA GLU A 333 21.57 34.31 -14.23
C GLU A 333 22.58 35.34 -13.73
N LEU A 334 22.01 36.44 -13.22
CA LEU A 334 22.70 37.63 -12.74
C LEU A 334 23.28 37.39 -11.33
N GLU A 335 24.61 37.47 -11.23
CA GLU A 335 25.41 37.20 -10.04
C GLU A 335 26.09 38.47 -9.52
N LEU A 336 26.12 38.61 -8.20
CA LEU A 336 26.72 39.71 -7.45
C LEU A 336 27.99 39.24 -6.75
N VAL A 337 29.06 40.02 -6.89
CA VAL A 337 30.29 39.82 -6.10
C VAL A 337 30.16 40.51 -4.74
N ILE A 338 30.43 39.77 -3.66
CA ILE A 338 30.34 40.28 -2.28
C ILE A 338 31.67 40.88 -1.81
N GLU A 339 32.80 40.27 -2.18
CA GLU A 339 34.13 40.78 -1.80
C GLU A 339 34.41 42.17 -2.38
N LYS A 340 35.22 42.97 -1.66
CA LYS A 340 35.77 44.22 -2.20
C LYS A 340 36.55 43.99 -3.49
N SER A 341 36.35 44.85 -4.49
CA SER A 341 37.32 45.00 -5.57
C SER A 341 38.66 45.55 -5.05
N GLU A 342 39.75 45.41 -5.81
CA GLU A 342 41.08 45.88 -5.38
C GLU A 342 41.11 47.40 -5.17
N LEU A 343 40.32 48.14 -5.97
CA LEU A 343 40.11 49.58 -5.83
C LEU A 343 39.38 49.95 -4.53
N GLU A 344 38.38 49.14 -4.12
CA GLU A 344 37.68 49.32 -2.85
C GLU A 344 38.54 48.98 -1.63
N ARG A 345 39.44 47.99 -1.76
CA ARG A 345 40.46 47.65 -0.76
C ARG A 345 41.44 48.83 -0.59
N ALA A 346 41.97 49.36 -1.70
CA ALA A 346 42.89 50.50 -1.70
C ALA A 346 42.26 51.78 -1.09
N ARG A 347 40.97 52.04 -1.37
CA ARG A 347 40.23 53.22 -0.87
C ARG A 347 39.59 53.03 0.52
N ARG A 348 39.77 51.88 1.17
CA ARG A 348 39.22 51.56 2.51
C ARG A 348 37.69 51.76 2.66
N TYR A 349 36.89 51.49 1.62
CA TYR A 349 35.43 51.52 1.74
C TYR A 349 34.90 50.53 2.80
N SER A 350 33.74 50.82 3.39
CA SER A 350 33.10 49.95 4.40
C SER A 350 32.18 48.92 3.76
N ASP A 351 32.39 47.64 4.10
CA ASP A 351 31.56 46.52 3.60
C ASP A 351 30.20 46.43 4.27
N TRP A 352 30.00 47.12 5.41
CA TRP A 352 28.85 46.90 6.28
C TRP A 352 27.49 47.06 5.56
N PRO A 353 27.27 48.06 4.68
CA PRO A 353 26.03 48.16 3.89
C PRO A 353 25.86 47.00 2.90
N ARG A 354 26.94 46.53 2.26
CA ARG A 354 26.91 45.41 1.30
C ARG A 354 26.63 44.09 2.01
N LEU A 355 27.29 43.83 3.14
CA LEU A 355 27.05 42.63 3.96
C LEU A 355 25.65 42.64 4.59
N PHE A 356 25.14 43.81 5.01
CA PHE A 356 23.76 43.96 5.47
C PHE A 356 22.74 43.72 4.33
N ALA A 357 22.98 44.27 3.14
CA ALA A 357 22.17 44.03 1.96
C ALA A 357 22.11 42.54 1.60
N VAL A 358 23.27 41.88 1.49
CA VAL A 358 23.38 40.42 1.28
C VAL A 358 22.60 39.66 2.37
N GLY A 359 22.81 39.98 3.64
CA GLY A 359 22.16 39.31 4.77
C GLY A 359 20.64 39.43 4.74
N LEU A 360 20.10 40.62 4.46
CA LEU A 360 18.66 40.85 4.40
C LEU A 360 18.02 40.18 3.17
N LEU A 361 18.64 40.32 2.00
CA LEU A 361 18.14 39.77 0.73
C LEU A 361 18.23 38.23 0.69
N LEU A 362 19.29 37.63 1.26
CA LEU A 362 19.37 36.17 1.48
C LEU A 362 18.32 35.70 2.50
N LYS A 363 18.15 36.39 3.64
CA LYS A 363 17.14 36.04 4.65
C LYS A 363 15.71 36.12 4.10
N ARG A 364 15.47 36.94 3.07
CA ARG A 364 14.21 37.00 2.32
C ARG A 364 14.17 36.09 1.10
N GLY A 365 15.25 35.40 0.72
CA GLY A 365 15.28 34.57 -0.49
C GLY A 365 15.11 35.34 -1.80
N LEU A 366 15.45 36.64 -1.81
CA LEU A 366 15.55 37.45 -3.04
C LEU A 366 16.92 37.26 -3.72
N LEU A 367 17.92 36.85 -2.95
CA LEU A 367 19.18 36.31 -3.46
C LEU A 367 19.29 34.83 -3.06
N ARG A 368 20.07 34.06 -3.82
CA ARG A 368 20.51 32.70 -3.48
C ARG A 368 22.03 32.67 -3.35
N LYS A 369 22.56 31.76 -2.53
CA LYS A 369 24.00 31.65 -2.27
C LYS A 369 24.65 30.65 -3.22
N VAL A 370 25.45 31.17 -4.16
CA VAL A 370 26.30 30.35 -5.03
C VAL A 370 27.51 29.86 -4.23
N ASP A 371 28.24 30.78 -3.61
CA ASP A 371 29.52 30.47 -2.97
C ASP A 371 29.77 31.30 -1.68
N LYS A 372 30.95 31.21 -1.08
CA LYS A 372 31.37 32.11 0.02
C LYS A 372 31.55 33.57 -0.43
N ARG A 373 31.66 33.82 -1.73
CA ARG A 373 32.07 35.11 -2.32
C ARG A 373 31.03 35.78 -3.22
N THR A 374 30.01 35.03 -3.65
CA THR A 374 29.04 35.48 -4.64
C THR A 374 27.62 34.97 -4.34
N VAL A 375 26.62 35.71 -4.81
CA VAL A 375 25.19 35.43 -4.67
C VAL A 375 24.47 35.73 -5.97
N GLU A 376 23.58 34.84 -6.40
CA GLU A 376 22.76 34.98 -7.62
C GLU A 376 21.37 35.56 -7.29
N PHE A 377 20.74 36.20 -8.27
CA PHE A 377 19.36 36.68 -8.17
C PHE A 377 18.39 35.50 -8.06
N SER A 378 17.44 35.52 -7.12
CA SER A 378 16.35 34.52 -7.12
C SER A 378 15.28 34.88 -8.16
N PRO A 379 14.50 33.90 -8.66
CA PRO A 379 13.39 34.15 -9.59
C PRO A 379 12.40 35.23 -9.13
N GLY A 380 12.16 35.34 -7.82
CA GLY A 380 11.27 36.36 -7.24
C GLY A 380 11.81 37.78 -7.30
N LEU A 381 13.13 37.95 -7.45
CA LEU A 381 13.75 39.28 -7.58
C LEU A 381 13.61 39.82 -9.01
N TYR A 382 13.68 38.95 -10.03
CA TYR A 382 13.41 39.34 -11.41
C TYR A 382 11.96 39.81 -11.62
N SER A 383 10.98 39.14 -11.00
CA SER A 383 9.57 39.58 -11.09
C SER A 383 9.34 40.93 -10.41
N LEU A 384 9.97 41.17 -9.25
CA LEU A 384 9.89 42.44 -8.52
C LEU A 384 10.52 43.59 -9.32
N MET A 385 11.70 43.35 -9.92
CA MET A 385 12.33 44.30 -10.85
C MET A 385 11.45 44.60 -12.08
N ALA A 386 10.86 43.56 -12.69
CA ALA A 386 10.03 43.72 -13.89
C ALA A 386 8.73 44.51 -13.59
N GLU A 387 8.09 44.27 -12.45
CA GLU A 387 6.91 45.01 -12.00
C GLU A 387 7.24 46.51 -11.83
N GLN A 388 8.30 46.83 -11.08
CA GLN A 388 8.78 48.20 -10.88
C GLN A 388 9.20 48.89 -12.17
N MET A 389 9.97 48.22 -13.05
CA MET A 389 10.32 48.78 -14.36
C MET A 389 9.07 49.03 -15.22
N SER A 390 8.05 48.18 -15.14
CA SER A 390 6.79 48.41 -15.85
C SER A 390 6.06 49.66 -15.36
N ASP A 391 6.07 49.96 -14.05
CA ASP A 391 5.42 51.15 -13.48
C ASP A 391 6.24 52.43 -13.69
N GLN A 392 7.57 52.34 -13.69
CA GLN A 392 8.45 53.42 -14.13
C GLN A 392 8.21 53.74 -15.62
N LEU A 393 8.08 52.73 -16.49
CA LEU A 393 7.75 52.93 -17.90
C LEU A 393 6.35 53.55 -18.09
N LYS A 394 5.32 53.07 -17.37
CA LYS A 394 3.95 53.65 -17.41
C LYS A 394 3.92 55.10 -16.93
N SER A 395 4.68 55.45 -15.89
CA SER A 395 4.73 56.82 -15.37
C SER A 395 5.53 57.76 -16.29
N LEU A 396 6.65 57.32 -16.86
CA LEU A 396 7.38 58.05 -17.89
C LEU A 396 6.56 58.25 -19.17
N GLN A 397 5.75 57.25 -19.59
CA GLN A 397 4.82 57.39 -20.70
C GLN A 397 3.73 58.43 -20.42
N LYS A 398 3.16 58.47 -19.21
CA LYS A 398 2.23 59.52 -18.79
C LYS A 398 2.88 60.91 -18.76
N GLN A 399 4.13 61.03 -18.30
CA GLN A 399 4.88 62.29 -18.32
C GLN A 399 5.27 62.76 -19.72
N ARG A 400 5.36 61.84 -20.70
CA ARG A 400 5.60 62.15 -22.12
C ARG A 400 4.35 62.52 -22.91
N GLN A 401 3.15 62.47 -22.32
CA GLN A 401 1.96 63.07 -22.95
C GLN A 401 2.05 64.61 -22.86
N PRO A 402 2.00 65.35 -23.97
CA PRO A 402 2.22 66.79 -23.96
C PRO A 402 1.09 67.54 -23.26
N LYS A 403 1.45 68.55 -22.46
CA LYS A 403 0.50 69.53 -21.90
C LYS A 403 0.07 70.51 -22.99
N THR A 404 -1.10 70.31 -23.60
CA THR A 404 -1.68 71.27 -24.57
C THR A 404 -2.31 72.47 -23.85
N LYS A 405 -1.64 73.62 -23.94
CA LYS A 405 -2.10 75.02 -23.73
C LYS A 405 -0.96 75.94 -24.24
N PRO A 406 -1.15 77.26 -24.50
CA PRO A 406 -2.28 78.14 -24.19
C PRO A 406 -3.26 78.29 -25.41
N GLU A 407 -4.03 79.35 -25.73
CA GLU A 407 -4.20 80.73 -25.22
C GLU A 407 -5.68 81.22 -25.26
N SER A 408 -5.97 82.46 -25.70
CA SER A 408 -7.22 83.18 -25.41
C SER A 408 -7.57 84.33 -26.39
N ALA A 409 -8.84 84.80 -26.31
CA ALA A 409 -9.41 86.05 -26.88
C ALA A 409 -9.57 86.11 -28.44
N GLU A 410 -10.43 86.87 -29.14
CA GLU A 410 -11.58 87.82 -28.96
C GLU A 410 -11.81 88.43 -30.40
N THR A 411 -12.92 88.99 -30.93
CA THR A 411 -14.38 89.05 -30.64
C THR A 411 -15.12 89.46 -31.94
N THR A 412 -16.43 89.19 -32.05
CA THR A 412 -17.46 89.86 -32.92
C THR A 412 -17.32 89.91 -34.46
N GLU A 413 -18.41 89.57 -35.15
CA GLU A 413 -19.34 90.61 -35.67
C GLU A 413 -20.78 90.06 -35.86
N GLN A 414 -21.71 90.89 -36.32
CA GLN A 414 -23.18 90.67 -36.24
C GLN A 414 -23.85 90.45 -37.62
N SER A 415 -25.01 89.78 -37.63
CA SER A 415 -26.13 90.17 -38.50
C SER A 415 -27.47 89.70 -37.92
N HIS A 416 -28.52 90.48 -38.14
CA HIS A 416 -29.91 90.04 -38.01
C HIS A 416 -30.30 89.13 -39.20
N GLY A 417 -31.39 88.36 -39.02
CA GLY A 417 -31.97 87.43 -40.01
C GLY A 417 -32.92 86.47 -39.33
#